data_AF-A0A9Y2B967-F1
#
_entry.id   AF-A0A9Y2B967-F1
#
_cell.length_a   1.000
_cell.length_b   1.000
_cell.length_c   1.000
_cell.angle_alpha   90.00
_cell.angle_beta   90.00
_cell.angle_gamma   90.00
#
_symmetry.space_group_name_H-M   'P 1'
#
loop_
_entity.id
_entity.type
_entity.pdbx_description
1 polymer ?
#
loop_
_entity_poly.entity_id
_entity_poly.type
_entity_poly.pdbx_seq_one_letter_code
_entity_poly.pdbx_strand_id
1 'polypeptide(L)'
;MSKRFATATAAICAMAAGSPLLANHSWSTYHWVRTSNEITVPVIDNTTGIWAQRNHTGIAVADWNVSPYIEAPLVRGNADPACAIVRDEINVCNDDYGSVGWLGLARITISSGHITGGATLLNDYYFNQDRYNNDTWRQLVTCQ
;
A
#
# COMPACT_ATOMS: atom_id res chain seq x y z
N MET A 1 27.36 -17.66 63.16
CA MET A 1 28.10 -17.85 61.89
C MET A 1 27.20 -18.63 60.94
N SER A 2 26.55 -17.94 59.99
CA SER A 2 25.72 -18.59 58.96
C SER A 2 25.79 -17.71 57.71
N LYS A 3 26.49 -18.20 56.68
CA LYS A 3 26.66 -17.50 55.40
C LYS A 3 25.43 -17.79 54.54
N ARG A 4 24.64 -16.76 54.22
CA ARG A 4 23.61 -16.85 53.17
C ARG A 4 24.25 -16.35 51.87
N PHE A 5 24.45 -17.26 50.92
CA PHE A 5 24.89 -16.91 49.58
C PHE A 5 23.71 -16.30 48.82
N ALA A 6 23.84 -15.04 48.40
CA ALA A 6 22.93 -14.43 47.44
C ALA A 6 23.37 -14.84 46.03
N THR A 7 22.59 -15.68 45.38
CA THR A 7 22.76 -16.01 43.95
C THR A 7 21.96 -14.99 43.15
N ALA A 8 22.66 -14.11 42.43
CA ALA A 8 22.06 -13.19 41.47
C ALA A 8 21.82 -13.94 40.15
N THR A 9 20.56 -14.11 39.76
CA THR A 9 20.19 -14.70 38.47
C THR A 9 20.29 -13.62 37.40
N ALA A 10 21.30 -13.67 36.54
CA ALA A 10 21.36 -12.82 35.35
C ALA A 10 20.39 -13.39 34.29
N ALA A 11 19.32 -12.66 33.98
CA ALA A 11 18.43 -12.99 32.88
C ALA A 11 19.13 -12.63 31.56
N ILE A 12 19.45 -13.64 30.74
CA ILE A 12 19.95 -13.45 29.38
C ILE A 12 18.74 -13.18 28.48
N CYS A 13 18.54 -11.93 28.09
CA CYS A 13 17.62 -11.58 27.01
C CYS A 13 18.23 -12.01 25.67
N ALA A 14 17.77 -13.13 25.13
CA ALA A 14 18.08 -13.51 23.75
C ALA A 14 17.37 -12.53 22.79
N MET A 15 18.14 -11.62 22.19
CA MET A 15 17.63 -10.81 21.08
C MET A 15 17.41 -11.72 19.88
N ALA A 16 16.15 -12.06 19.59
CA ALA A 16 15.81 -12.70 18.33
C ALA A 16 16.12 -11.72 17.19
N ALA A 17 17.18 -11.99 16.44
CA ALA A 17 17.43 -11.29 15.19
C ALA A 17 16.28 -11.63 14.23
N GLY A 18 15.40 -10.65 13.97
CA GLY A 18 14.32 -10.79 13.00
C GLY A 18 14.92 -11.08 11.63
N SER A 19 14.56 -12.22 11.03
CA SER A 19 14.90 -12.49 9.64
C SER A 19 14.21 -11.45 8.75
N PRO A 20 14.87 -10.92 7.70
CA PRO A 20 14.19 -10.08 6.74
C PRO A 20 13.05 -10.89 6.11
N LEU A 21 11.83 -10.38 6.19
CA LEU A 21 10.72 -10.92 5.41
C LEU A 21 10.99 -10.54 3.95
N LEU A 22 11.52 -11.49 3.18
CA LEU A 22 11.65 -11.35 1.73
C LEU A 22 10.27 -11.61 1.13
N ALA A 23 9.55 -10.54 0.83
CA ALA A 23 8.36 -10.62 0.01
C ALA A 23 8.74 -10.30 -1.45
N ASN A 24 8.43 -11.20 -2.37
CA ASN A 24 8.52 -10.94 -3.80
C ASN A 24 7.11 -10.60 -4.30
N HIS A 25 6.91 -9.34 -4.70
CA HIS A 25 5.63 -8.82 -5.18
C HIS A 25 5.60 -8.68 -6.71
N SER A 26 6.54 -9.29 -7.42
CA SER A 26 6.59 -9.21 -8.88
C SER A 26 5.44 -10.01 -9.50
N TRP A 27 4.46 -9.30 -10.07
CA TRP A 27 3.41 -9.92 -10.89
C TRP A 27 4.00 -10.50 -12.20
N SER A 28 5.03 -9.83 -12.74
CA SER A 28 5.79 -10.18 -13.95
C SER A 28 6.94 -9.16 -14.13
N THR A 29 7.52 -9.06 -15.34
CA THR A 29 8.64 -8.15 -15.68
C THR A 29 8.20 -6.76 -16.18
N TYR A 30 6.90 -6.46 -16.14
CA TYR A 30 6.39 -5.16 -16.58
C TYR A 30 6.81 -4.06 -15.61
N HIS A 31 7.08 -2.87 -16.15
CA HIS A 31 7.46 -1.70 -15.38
C HIS A 31 6.98 -0.42 -16.06
N TRP A 32 6.79 0.64 -15.29
CA TRP A 32 6.56 1.97 -15.86
C TRP A 32 7.75 2.40 -16.73
N VAL A 33 7.46 3.05 -17.86
CA VAL A 33 8.52 3.69 -18.65
C VAL A 33 9.25 4.69 -17.77
N ARG A 34 10.58 4.67 -17.82
CA ARG A 34 11.44 5.69 -17.21
C ARG A 34 12.10 6.49 -18.32
N THR A 35 11.70 7.76 -18.45
CA THR A 35 12.38 8.74 -19.32
C THR A 35 13.42 9.57 -18.54
N SER A 36 13.43 9.48 -17.21
CA SER A 36 14.34 10.14 -16.27
C SER A 36 14.80 9.16 -15.17
N ASN A 37 15.53 9.67 -14.18
CA ASN A 37 15.99 8.86 -13.04
C ASN A 37 14.84 8.42 -12.13
N GLU A 38 13.73 9.12 -12.11
CA GLU A 38 12.58 8.85 -11.27
C GLU A 38 11.37 8.38 -12.08
N ILE A 39 10.50 7.57 -11.48
CA ILE A 39 9.16 7.30 -11.99
C ILE A 39 8.25 8.42 -11.49
N THR A 40 7.61 9.15 -12.42
CA THR A 40 6.85 10.37 -12.12
C THR A 40 5.35 10.26 -12.43
N VAL A 41 4.84 9.04 -12.58
CA VAL A 41 3.43 8.79 -12.89
C VAL A 41 2.56 9.31 -11.75
N PRO A 42 1.57 10.18 -12.01
CA PRO A 42 0.72 10.74 -10.98
C PRO A 42 -0.23 9.69 -10.39
N VAL A 43 -0.43 9.79 -9.08
CA VAL A 43 -1.44 9.06 -8.34
C VAL A 43 -2.63 9.99 -8.14
N ILE A 44 -3.76 9.61 -8.72
CA ILE A 44 -5.03 10.32 -8.64
C ILE A 44 -5.86 9.70 -7.52
N ASP A 45 -6.03 10.44 -6.42
CA ASP A 45 -6.84 10.03 -5.29
C ASP A 45 -8.32 10.35 -5.56
N ASN A 46 -9.05 9.33 -6.03
CA ASN A 46 -10.49 9.36 -6.26
C ASN A 46 -11.28 8.77 -5.08
N THR A 47 -10.61 8.47 -3.97
CA THR A 47 -11.25 7.84 -2.81
C THR A 47 -12.26 8.76 -2.12
N THR A 48 -13.18 8.21 -1.35
CA THR A 48 -14.26 8.92 -0.66
C THR A 48 -14.36 8.46 0.80
N GLY A 49 -15.21 9.13 1.57
CA GLY A 49 -15.49 8.73 2.96
C GLY A 49 -14.22 8.68 3.82
N ILE A 50 -14.10 7.62 4.62
CA ILE A 50 -12.98 7.47 5.57
C ILE A 50 -11.62 7.40 4.87
N TRP A 51 -11.55 6.86 3.64
CA TRP A 51 -10.32 6.72 2.89
C TRP A 51 -9.66 8.07 2.59
N ALA A 52 -10.46 9.00 2.06
CA ALA A 52 -10.04 10.36 1.79
C ALA A 52 -9.86 11.17 3.08
N GLN A 53 -10.80 11.04 4.04
CA GLN A 53 -10.75 11.79 5.31
C GLN A 53 -9.50 11.48 6.14
N ARG A 54 -8.99 10.25 6.08
CA ARG A 54 -7.77 9.83 6.77
C ARG A 54 -6.52 9.87 5.89
N ASN A 55 -6.65 10.32 4.64
CA ASN A 55 -5.55 10.52 3.71
C ASN A 55 -4.69 9.26 3.46
N HIS A 56 -5.32 8.09 3.35
CA HIS A 56 -4.58 6.83 3.19
C HIS A 56 -3.72 6.81 1.90
N THR A 57 -4.27 7.31 0.79
CA THR A 57 -3.55 7.44 -0.48
C THR A 57 -2.34 8.34 -0.34
N GLY A 58 -2.49 9.49 0.34
CA GLY A 58 -1.39 10.42 0.52
C GLY A 58 -0.27 9.88 1.42
N ILE A 59 -0.59 9.11 2.45
CA ILE A 59 0.41 8.42 3.28
C ILE A 59 1.20 7.41 2.44
N ALA A 60 0.52 6.60 1.62
CA ALA A 60 1.18 5.62 0.76
C ALA A 60 2.13 6.29 -0.25
N VAL A 61 1.68 7.37 -0.92
CA VAL A 61 2.52 8.12 -1.85
C VAL A 61 3.71 8.78 -1.16
N ALA A 62 3.53 9.31 0.04
CA ALA A 62 4.63 9.88 0.81
C ALA A 62 5.69 8.80 1.15
N ASP A 63 5.26 7.60 1.54
CA ASP A 63 6.16 6.48 1.81
C ASP A 63 6.93 6.03 0.55
N TRP A 64 6.27 5.98 -0.61
CA TRP A 64 6.92 5.64 -1.89
C TRP A 64 7.95 6.69 -2.31
N ASN A 65 7.65 7.97 -2.15
CA ASN A 65 8.54 9.08 -2.50
C ASN A 65 9.75 9.24 -1.55
N VAL A 66 9.88 8.40 -0.51
CA VAL A 66 11.14 8.26 0.24
C VAL A 66 12.23 7.63 -0.66
N SER A 67 11.83 6.85 -1.67
CA SER A 67 12.74 6.24 -2.64
C SER A 67 13.36 7.30 -3.56
N PRO A 68 14.68 7.26 -3.83
CA PRO A 68 15.31 8.15 -4.81
C PRO A 68 14.96 7.83 -6.27
N TYR A 69 14.11 6.83 -6.52
CA TYR A 69 13.70 6.39 -7.86
C TYR A 69 12.22 6.64 -8.16
N ILE A 70 11.47 7.20 -7.21
CA ILE A 70 10.04 7.49 -7.34
C ILE A 70 9.81 8.93 -6.93
N GLU A 71 9.12 9.67 -7.79
CA GLU A 71 8.64 11.01 -7.51
C GLU A 71 7.21 11.10 -8.05
N ALA A 72 6.31 10.33 -7.45
CA ALA A 72 4.92 10.25 -7.87
C ALA A 72 4.15 11.47 -7.34
N PRO A 73 3.63 12.34 -8.21
CA PRO A 73 2.76 13.43 -7.79
C PRO A 73 1.44 12.87 -7.24
N LEU A 74 0.99 13.37 -6.09
CA LEU A 74 -0.35 13.09 -5.59
C LEU A 74 -1.30 14.20 -6.06
N VAL A 75 -2.37 13.81 -6.75
CA VAL A 75 -3.42 14.74 -7.20
C VAL A 75 -4.76 14.28 -6.63
N ARG A 76 -5.52 15.22 -6.08
CA ARG A 76 -6.89 14.92 -5.63
C ARG A 76 -7.84 14.91 -6.82
N GLY A 77 -8.57 13.83 -6.99
CA GLY A 77 -9.59 13.67 -8.03
C GLY A 77 -11.03 13.69 -7.50
N ASN A 78 -11.94 13.22 -8.34
CA ASN A 78 -13.37 13.09 -8.04
C ASN A 78 -13.72 11.62 -7.74
N ALA A 79 -14.81 11.38 -7.02
CA ALA A 79 -15.28 10.02 -6.77
C ALA A 79 -15.46 9.26 -8.09
N ASP A 80 -14.79 8.12 -8.24
CA ASP A 80 -14.90 7.23 -9.40
C ASP A 80 -15.07 5.78 -8.94
N PRO A 81 -16.32 5.32 -8.72
CA PRO A 81 -16.60 3.95 -8.31
C PRO A 81 -16.26 2.91 -9.39
N ALA A 82 -16.21 3.30 -10.67
CA ALA A 82 -15.82 2.38 -11.74
C ALA A 82 -14.30 2.11 -11.74
N CYS A 83 -13.54 3.04 -11.16
CA CYS A 83 -12.08 3.05 -11.08
C CYS A 83 -11.44 2.70 -12.42
N ALA A 84 -11.78 3.49 -13.44
CA ALA A 84 -11.31 3.26 -14.79
C ALA A 84 -9.79 3.48 -14.87
N ILE A 85 -9.09 2.62 -15.63
CA ILE A 85 -7.67 2.86 -15.91
C ILE A 85 -7.57 3.99 -16.93
N VAL A 86 -6.97 5.10 -16.49
CA VAL A 86 -6.58 6.21 -17.34
C VAL A 86 -5.11 6.02 -17.74
N ARG A 87 -4.81 6.35 -19.00
CA ARG A 87 -3.45 6.25 -19.51
C ARG A 87 -2.53 7.27 -18.80
N ASP A 88 -1.32 6.83 -18.49
CA ASP A 88 -0.27 7.63 -17.85
C ASP A 88 -0.64 8.13 -16.43
N GLU A 89 -1.58 7.44 -15.77
CA GLU A 89 -2.01 7.72 -14.40
C GLU A 89 -2.13 6.43 -13.56
N ILE A 90 -2.14 6.59 -12.24
CA ILE A 90 -2.57 5.58 -11.27
C ILE A 90 -3.81 6.11 -10.55
N ASN A 91 -4.98 5.54 -10.81
CA ASN A 91 -6.23 5.97 -10.18
C ASN A 91 -6.54 5.13 -8.94
N VAL A 92 -6.70 5.75 -7.77
CA VAL A 92 -7.02 5.04 -6.50
C VAL A 92 -8.45 5.36 -6.11
N CYS A 93 -9.29 4.34 -6.00
CA CYS A 93 -10.73 4.50 -5.78
C CYS A 93 -11.26 3.45 -4.80
N ASN A 94 -12.38 3.77 -4.14
CA ASN A 94 -13.09 2.83 -3.27
C ASN A 94 -14.56 2.74 -3.65
N ASP A 95 -15.11 1.55 -3.55
CA ASP A 95 -16.55 1.27 -3.60
C ASP A 95 -16.84 -0.11 -2.98
N ASP A 96 -18.11 -0.44 -2.79
CA ASP A 96 -18.56 -1.81 -2.50
C ASP A 96 -18.51 -2.66 -3.77
N TYR A 97 -17.38 -3.34 -3.98
CA TYR A 97 -17.19 -4.27 -5.10
C TYR A 97 -17.72 -5.68 -4.79
N GLY A 98 -18.43 -5.88 -3.69
CA GLY A 98 -19.00 -7.14 -3.26
C GLY A 98 -18.01 -8.16 -2.67
N SER A 99 -18.50 -9.38 -2.43
CA SER A 99 -17.74 -10.49 -1.83
C SER A 99 -16.89 -11.24 -2.85
N VAL A 100 -15.93 -10.55 -3.44
CA VAL A 100 -15.11 -11.02 -4.57
C VAL A 100 -13.76 -11.64 -4.13
N GLY A 101 -13.50 -11.71 -2.82
CA GLY A 101 -12.35 -12.40 -2.24
C GLY A 101 -11.10 -11.54 -2.04
N TRP A 102 -11.16 -10.24 -2.33
CA TRP A 102 -10.02 -9.32 -2.17
C TRP A 102 -10.41 -8.06 -1.40
N LEU A 103 -9.51 -7.64 -0.49
CA LEU A 103 -9.62 -6.38 0.28
C LEU A 103 -9.30 -5.17 -0.60
N GLY A 104 -8.36 -5.33 -1.51
CA GLY A 104 -8.06 -4.38 -2.56
C GLY A 104 -7.47 -5.10 -3.75
N LEU A 105 -7.61 -4.50 -4.93
CA LEU A 105 -7.18 -5.06 -6.20
C LEU A 105 -6.50 -3.97 -7.01
N ALA A 106 -5.23 -4.18 -7.35
CA ALA A 106 -4.55 -3.37 -8.34
C ALA A 106 -4.76 -3.96 -9.74
N ARG A 107 -4.90 -3.09 -10.75
CA ARG A 107 -5.05 -3.42 -12.16
C ARG A 107 -4.09 -2.55 -12.97
N ILE A 108 -3.61 -3.09 -14.08
CA ILE A 108 -2.68 -2.38 -14.97
C ILE A 108 -3.08 -2.59 -16.43
N THR A 109 -2.74 -1.62 -17.26
CA THR A 109 -2.66 -1.78 -18.72
C THR A 109 -1.20 -1.84 -19.13
N ILE A 110 -0.91 -2.63 -20.16
CA ILE A 110 0.46 -2.89 -20.62
C ILE A 110 0.51 -2.71 -22.13
N SER A 111 1.56 -2.06 -22.61
CA SER A 111 1.91 -1.99 -24.03
C SER A 111 3.41 -2.24 -24.18
N SER A 112 3.79 -3.19 -25.05
CA SER A 112 5.20 -3.50 -25.37
C SER A 112 6.10 -3.74 -24.14
N GLY A 113 5.57 -4.37 -23.09
CA GLY A 113 6.33 -4.66 -21.87
C GLY A 113 6.34 -3.55 -20.82
N HIS A 114 5.70 -2.41 -21.10
CA HIS A 114 5.61 -1.29 -20.18
C HIS A 114 4.20 -1.08 -19.65
N ILE A 115 4.09 -0.67 -18.39
CA ILE A 115 2.82 -0.25 -17.79
C ILE A 115 2.44 1.10 -18.41
N THR A 116 1.19 1.21 -18.86
CA THR A 116 0.63 2.42 -19.50
C THR A 116 -0.48 3.08 -18.70
N GLY A 117 -0.88 2.49 -17.58
CA GLY A 117 -1.96 2.99 -16.73
C GLY A 117 -2.23 2.00 -15.60
N GLY A 118 -2.61 2.51 -14.44
CA GLY A 118 -2.91 1.72 -13.25
C GLY A 118 -4.22 2.13 -12.58
N ALA A 119 -4.84 1.19 -11.86
CA ALA A 119 -5.94 1.47 -10.95
C ALA A 119 -5.82 0.62 -9.69
N THR A 120 -6.13 1.20 -8.54
CA THR A 120 -6.20 0.52 -7.24
C THR A 120 -7.61 0.63 -6.71
N LEU A 121 -8.28 -0.51 -6.57
CA LEU A 121 -9.65 -0.63 -6.08
C LEU A 121 -9.62 -1.05 -4.62
N LEU A 122 -10.16 -0.24 -3.72
CA LEU A 122 -10.27 -0.48 -2.28
C LEU A 122 -11.71 -0.92 -1.95
N ASN A 123 -11.88 -2.12 -1.38
CA ASN A 123 -13.20 -2.76 -1.33
C ASN A 123 -13.98 -2.48 -0.04
N ASP A 124 -14.93 -1.54 -0.11
CA ASP A 124 -15.77 -1.19 1.02
C ASP A 124 -16.65 -2.34 1.50
N TYR A 125 -16.95 -3.34 0.66
CA TYR A 125 -17.65 -4.56 1.09
C TYR A 125 -17.01 -5.20 2.32
N TYR A 126 -15.67 -5.28 2.32
CA TYR A 126 -14.91 -5.85 3.42
C TYR A 126 -14.59 -4.81 4.48
N PHE A 127 -14.27 -3.58 4.09
CA PHE A 127 -13.87 -2.52 5.01
C PHE A 127 -15.02 -1.95 5.85
N ASN A 128 -16.27 -2.25 5.49
CA ASN A 128 -17.44 -2.02 6.33
C ASN A 128 -17.67 -3.11 7.39
N GLN A 129 -16.93 -4.22 7.36
CA GLN A 129 -17.02 -5.29 8.35
C GLN A 129 -16.06 -5.04 9.52
N ASP A 130 -16.50 -5.33 10.76
CA ASP A 130 -15.74 -5.08 11.99
C ASP A 130 -14.28 -5.55 11.94
N ARG A 131 -14.02 -6.70 11.29
CA ARG A 131 -12.68 -7.27 11.16
C ARG A 131 -11.69 -6.32 10.46
N TYR A 132 -12.12 -5.64 9.41
CA TYR A 132 -11.26 -4.80 8.57
C TYR A 132 -11.50 -3.31 8.79
N ASN A 133 -12.57 -2.95 9.51
CA ASN A 133 -12.96 -1.57 9.74
C ASN A 133 -12.05 -0.83 10.75
N ASN A 134 -10.78 -0.66 10.40
CA ASN A 134 -9.81 0.16 11.12
C ASN A 134 -8.76 0.75 10.16
N ASP A 135 -8.05 1.77 10.63
CA ASP A 135 -7.07 2.52 9.83
C ASP A 135 -5.85 1.67 9.45
N THR A 136 -5.44 0.71 10.29
CA THR A 136 -4.29 -0.15 10.02
C THR A 136 -4.50 -1.01 8.78
N TRP A 137 -5.66 -1.68 8.68
CA TRP A 137 -5.97 -2.50 7.50
C TRP A 137 -6.17 -1.65 6.25
N ARG A 138 -6.75 -0.45 6.40
CA ARG A 138 -6.94 0.49 5.27
C ARG A 138 -5.62 0.99 4.72
N GLN A 139 -4.71 1.39 5.60
CA GLN A 139 -3.39 1.81 5.18
C GLN A 139 -2.63 0.67 4.52
N LEU A 140 -2.67 -0.53 5.12
CA LEU A 140 -2.01 -1.71 4.58
C LEU A 140 -2.49 -2.04 3.15
N VAL A 141 -3.79 -2.00 2.89
CA VAL A 141 -4.31 -2.32 1.55
C VAL A 141 -4.07 -1.23 0.52
N THR A 142 -3.91 0.03 0.97
CA THR A 142 -3.66 1.17 0.08
C THR A 142 -2.23 1.15 -0.47
N CYS A 143 -1.27 0.59 0.26
CA CYS A 143 0.14 0.49 -0.15
C CYS A 143 0.44 -0.69 -1.10
N GLN A 144 -0.52 -1.16 -1.89
CA GLN A 144 -0.31 -2.22 -2.89
C GLN A 144 0.54 -1.78 -4.08
#